data_AF-A0A8I0J815-F1
#
_entry.id   AF-A0A8I0J815-F1
#
_cell.length_a   1.000
_cell.length_b   1.000
_cell.length_c   1.000
_cell.angle_alpha   90.00
_cell.angle_beta   90.00
_cell.angle_gamma   90.00
#
_symmetry.space_group_name_H-M   'P 1'
#
loop_
_entity.id
_entity.type
_entity.pdbx_description
1 polymer ?
#
loop_
_entity_poly.entity_id
_entity_poly.type
_entity_poly.pdbx_seq_one_letter_code
_entity_poly.pdbx_strand_id
1 'polypeptide(L)'
;MPHRSQNRILTAKQKLKKMNWCVTRFLTAGAVWMFAVLPASAQSVVLDTQEISLPYLARALEQAYQLPLLLDAGASPAERKEALATEKARLKGVIAGFGYLDAEVSEEDQKGQIVLHPKLGDIYRVTSVELKGIRPSELDREVLDRLAAIIDEFVGQPATTFVVDKFTRRILQIVTAQDFAHARRRATDWVRKGEGVATAVIDLDLGPRNRFGEVRFSGGLRMQSELQRLVPFRSGDRYSAAAVEQLRHNIEALGTVKSVRIAIGKDEDGMVPIDVRIREAPANLETLRHTNPLDVGSGLAAIAGLFFVQMGAQTGLPRSRLRPLIWCTGGCLLIFAVLAALRLVSFLA
;
A
#
# COMPACT_ATOMS: atom_id res chain seq x y z
N MET A 1 -0.24 -36.84 109.64
CA MET A 1 1.03 -36.07 109.51
C MET A 1 2.18 -36.96 109.94
N PRO A 2 3.40 -36.81 109.39
CA PRO A 2 3.85 -35.89 108.33
C PRO A 2 4.57 -36.66 107.18
N HIS A 3 5.27 -36.07 106.21
CA HIS A 3 4.98 -35.00 105.24
C HIS A 3 6.21 -34.94 104.29
N ARG A 4 5.98 -34.77 102.97
CA ARG A 4 6.87 -34.11 101.96
C ARG A 4 8.20 -34.80 101.62
N SER A 5 8.76 -34.74 100.41
CA SER A 5 8.65 -33.80 99.28
C SER A 5 9.07 -34.55 97.99
N GLN A 6 8.29 -34.48 96.90
CA GLN A 6 8.57 -33.74 95.65
C GLN A 6 10.01 -33.93 95.12
N ASN A 7 10.27 -34.30 93.86
CA ASN A 7 9.41 -34.53 92.71
C ASN A 7 10.24 -35.31 91.67
N ARG A 8 9.71 -36.47 91.29
CA ARG A 8 9.45 -36.92 89.92
C ARG A 8 10.53 -36.63 88.86
N ILE A 9 11.37 -37.60 88.50
CA ILE A 9 11.07 -38.84 87.72
C ILE A 9 10.67 -38.49 86.28
N LEU A 10 11.49 -38.95 85.33
CA LEU A 10 11.14 -39.86 84.23
C LEU A 10 12.37 -39.92 83.29
N THR A 11 13.31 -40.83 83.54
CA THR A 11 13.40 -42.23 83.06
C THR A 11 13.95 -42.38 81.64
N ALA A 12 14.88 -43.33 81.55
CA ALA A 12 15.37 -44.01 80.34
C ALA A 12 16.40 -43.27 79.47
N LYS A 13 17.47 -42.75 80.11
CA LYS A 13 18.82 -42.77 79.50
C LYS A 13 19.49 -44.10 79.84
N GLN A 14 20.33 -44.58 78.92
CA GLN A 14 21.31 -45.67 79.03
C GLN A 14 20.83 -47.10 78.76
N LYS A 15 20.79 -47.46 77.48
CA LYS A 15 21.89 -48.22 76.86
C LYS A 15 21.45 -48.63 75.47
N LEU A 16 22.03 -48.00 74.45
CA LEU A 16 22.49 -48.72 73.27
C LEU A 16 23.46 -47.83 72.51
N LYS A 17 24.71 -48.02 72.91
CA LYS A 17 25.94 -47.86 72.13
C LYS A 17 25.68 -47.90 70.62
N LYS A 18 25.62 -46.73 69.99
CA LYS A 18 25.81 -46.51 68.54
C LYS A 18 25.84 -45.01 68.28
N MET A 19 27.03 -44.41 68.35
CA MET A 19 27.30 -43.16 67.63
C MET A 19 28.80 -42.96 67.44
N ASN A 20 29.12 -42.38 66.28
CA ASN A 20 30.41 -42.06 65.67
C ASN A 20 31.03 -43.23 64.88
N TRP A 21 31.20 -43.17 63.56
CA TRP A 21 31.14 -42.04 62.63
C TRP A 21 31.10 -42.55 61.19
N CYS A 22 30.33 -41.84 60.37
CA CYS A 22 30.48 -41.64 58.93
C CYS A 22 30.29 -42.79 57.93
N VAL A 23 29.90 -42.33 56.73
CA VAL A 23 29.87 -43.03 55.43
C VAL A 23 28.52 -43.66 55.06
N THR A 24 27.69 -42.80 54.45
CA THR A 24 27.12 -43.02 53.11
C THR A 24 25.90 -43.96 52.95
N ARG A 25 24.91 -43.43 52.20
CA ARG A 25 23.80 -44.11 51.48
C ARG A 25 22.55 -44.53 52.28
N PHE A 26 21.52 -43.68 52.17
CA PHE A 26 20.10 -44.03 52.01
C PHE A 26 19.64 -43.25 50.76
N LEU A 27 19.28 -43.80 49.60
CA LEU A 27 18.41 -44.93 49.21
C LEU A 27 16.96 -44.79 49.73
N THR A 28 16.13 -44.30 48.80
CA THR A 28 14.67 -44.50 48.59
C THR A 28 13.68 -43.98 49.63
N ALA A 29 12.95 -42.92 49.26
CA ALA A 29 11.48 -42.92 49.19
C ALA A 29 10.99 -41.62 48.57
N GLY A 30 10.62 -41.67 47.28
CA GLY A 30 10.01 -40.58 46.55
C GLY A 30 9.51 -41.13 45.23
N ALA A 31 8.31 -41.71 45.26
CA ALA A 31 7.62 -42.19 44.07
C ALA A 31 7.24 -40.97 43.20
N VAL A 32 8.17 -40.54 42.36
CA VAL A 32 7.90 -39.65 41.24
C VAL A 32 7.18 -40.52 40.22
N TRP A 33 5.86 -40.32 40.10
CA TRP A 33 5.15 -40.66 38.87
C TRP A 33 5.76 -39.81 37.77
N MET A 34 6.80 -40.34 37.15
CA MET A 34 7.32 -39.82 35.90
C MET A 34 6.26 -40.20 34.86
N PHE A 35 5.24 -39.36 34.71
CA PHE A 35 4.54 -39.28 33.44
C PHE A 35 5.62 -38.96 32.43
N ALA A 36 6.11 -40.00 31.74
CA ALA A 36 6.75 -39.82 30.46
C ALA A 36 5.66 -39.24 29.56
N VAL A 37 5.54 -37.91 29.59
CA VAL A 37 4.96 -37.17 28.48
C VAL A 37 5.95 -37.43 27.36
N LEU A 38 5.72 -38.52 26.62
CA LEU A 38 6.29 -38.68 25.30
C LEU A 38 5.98 -37.35 24.60
N PRO A 39 7.00 -36.59 24.15
CA PRO A 39 6.72 -35.44 23.32
C PRO A 39 5.90 -36.00 22.16
N ALA A 40 4.65 -35.55 22.04
CA ALA A 40 3.84 -35.85 20.88
C ALA A 40 4.73 -35.49 19.69
N SER A 41 5.15 -36.51 18.94
CA SER A 41 6.05 -36.37 17.81
C SER A 41 5.50 -35.22 16.97
N ALA A 42 6.30 -34.17 16.81
CA ALA A 42 5.93 -33.06 15.96
C ALA A 42 5.79 -33.62 14.54
N GLN A 43 4.56 -33.95 14.16
CA GLN A 43 4.22 -34.50 12.86
C GLN A 43 4.52 -33.37 11.86
N SER A 44 5.65 -33.49 11.16
CA SER A 44 6.03 -32.49 10.16
C SER A 44 5.12 -32.63 8.94
N VAL A 45 4.71 -31.51 8.35
CA VAL A 45 3.91 -31.50 7.10
C VAL A 45 4.78 -30.96 5.98
N VAL A 46 4.82 -31.67 4.85
CA VAL A 46 5.63 -31.32 3.68
C VAL A 46 4.75 -31.28 2.43
N LEU A 47 5.04 -30.34 1.54
CA LEU A 47 4.43 -30.27 0.22
C LEU A 47 5.32 -30.99 -0.80
N ASP A 48 4.75 -31.94 -1.53
CA ASP A 48 5.42 -32.60 -2.65
C ASP A 48 4.90 -32.05 -3.99
N THR A 49 5.79 -31.43 -4.75
CA THR A 49 5.52 -30.82 -6.06
C THR A 49 6.16 -31.60 -7.21
N GLN A 50 6.80 -32.76 -6.96
CA GLN A 50 7.59 -33.46 -7.98
C GLN A 50 6.76 -34.01 -9.14
N GLU A 51 5.50 -34.38 -8.89
CA GLU A 51 4.57 -34.90 -9.91
C GLU A 51 3.93 -33.79 -10.77
N ILE A 52 4.19 -32.51 -10.45
CA ILE A 52 3.63 -31.37 -11.18
C ILE A 52 4.45 -31.13 -12.45
N SER A 53 3.86 -31.41 -13.60
CA SER A 53 4.50 -31.26 -14.92
C SER A 53 4.87 -29.82 -15.30
N LEU A 54 4.38 -28.81 -14.56
CA LEU A 54 4.55 -27.38 -14.84
C LEU A 54 5.48 -26.72 -13.82
N PRO A 55 6.75 -26.43 -14.17
CA PRO A 55 7.74 -25.93 -13.22
C PRO A 55 7.37 -24.59 -12.56
N TYR A 56 6.67 -23.71 -13.28
CA TYR A 56 6.22 -22.42 -12.73
C TYR A 56 5.14 -22.59 -11.66
N LEU A 57 4.27 -23.59 -11.81
CA LEU A 57 3.19 -23.87 -10.87
C LEU A 57 3.74 -24.54 -9.61
N ALA A 58 4.65 -25.50 -9.77
CA ALA A 58 5.38 -26.11 -8.65
C ALA A 58 6.04 -25.03 -7.77
N ARG A 59 6.76 -24.09 -8.40
CA ARG A 59 7.40 -22.98 -7.68
C ARG A 59 6.40 -22.04 -7.01
N ALA A 60 5.27 -21.74 -7.67
CA ALA A 60 4.23 -20.92 -7.08
C ALA A 60 3.60 -21.58 -5.83
N LEU A 61 3.43 -22.91 -5.87
CA LEU A 61 2.92 -23.68 -4.74
C LEU A 61 3.91 -23.73 -3.57
N GLU A 62 5.19 -23.95 -3.85
CA GLU A 62 6.25 -23.89 -2.83
C GLU A 62 6.33 -22.52 -2.15
N GLN A 63 6.18 -21.44 -2.91
CA GLN A 63 6.16 -20.08 -2.36
C GLN A 63 4.88 -19.77 -1.58
N ALA A 64 3.76 -20.36 -1.97
CA ALA A 64 2.48 -20.19 -1.29
C ALA A 64 2.35 -21.06 -0.03
N TYR A 65 3.17 -22.11 0.10
CA TYR A 65 3.15 -23.03 1.22
C TYR A 65 3.62 -22.33 2.50
N GLN A 66 2.72 -22.21 3.47
CA GLN A 66 2.91 -21.45 4.71
C GLN A 66 2.56 -22.23 5.96
N LEU A 67 2.16 -23.49 5.86
CA LEU A 67 1.74 -24.28 7.02
C LEU A 67 2.75 -24.32 8.19
N PRO A 68 4.09 -24.37 7.96
CA PRO A 68 5.06 -24.29 9.06
C PRO A 68 5.02 -22.97 9.84
N LEU A 69 4.46 -21.90 9.27
CA LEU A 69 4.25 -20.60 9.93
C LEU A 69 2.92 -20.52 10.69
N LEU A 70 1.97 -21.41 10.40
CA LEU A 70 0.63 -21.43 10.99
C LEU A 70 0.52 -22.32 12.23
N LEU A 71 1.52 -23.16 12.49
CA LEU A 71 1.48 -24.18 13.54
C LEU A 71 2.53 -23.96 14.61
N ASP A 72 2.08 -23.61 15.82
CA ASP A 72 2.92 -23.56 17.01
C ASP A 72 3.27 -24.98 17.49
N ALA A 73 4.46 -25.15 18.07
CA ALA A 73 4.94 -26.43 18.61
C ALA A 73 3.99 -27.05 19.66
N GLY A 74 3.15 -26.24 20.32
CA GLY A 74 2.16 -26.65 21.30
C GLY A 74 0.73 -26.82 20.79
N ALA A 75 0.47 -26.67 19.49
CA ALA A 75 -0.89 -26.72 18.93
C ALA A 75 -1.61 -28.04 19.25
N SER A 76 -2.88 -27.96 19.60
CA SER A 76 -3.75 -29.11 19.82
C SER A 76 -4.00 -29.89 18.51
N PRO A 77 -4.39 -31.17 18.59
CA PRO A 77 -4.73 -31.95 17.39
C PRO A 77 -5.84 -31.33 16.53
N ALA A 78 -6.79 -30.61 17.15
CA ALA A 78 -7.87 -29.93 16.44
C ALA A 78 -7.36 -28.72 15.65
N GLU A 79 -6.54 -27.86 16.29
CA GLU A 79 -5.91 -26.70 15.63
C GLU A 79 -5.02 -27.14 14.48
N ARG A 80 -4.30 -28.26 14.62
CA ARG A 80 -3.50 -28.84 13.54
C ARG A 80 -4.34 -29.25 12.34
N LYS A 81 -5.48 -29.90 12.58
CA LYS A 81 -6.40 -30.31 11.52
C LYS A 81 -7.00 -29.10 10.80
N GLU A 82 -7.34 -28.04 11.53
CA GLU A 82 -7.88 -26.81 10.96
C GLU A 82 -6.84 -26.04 10.13
N ALA A 83 -5.61 -25.89 10.63
CA ALA A 83 -4.52 -25.27 9.88
C ALA A 83 -4.20 -26.06 8.60
N LEU A 84 -4.18 -27.39 8.67
CA LEU A 84 -3.99 -28.26 7.50
C LEU A 84 -5.13 -28.10 6.48
N ALA A 85 -6.38 -28.03 6.92
CA ALA A 85 -7.52 -27.80 6.04
C ALA A 85 -7.46 -26.42 5.37
N THR A 86 -7.06 -25.40 6.12
CA THR A 86 -6.87 -24.03 5.62
C THR A 86 -5.75 -23.98 4.57
N GLU A 87 -4.64 -24.68 4.82
CA GLU A 87 -3.53 -24.74 3.87
C GLU A 87 -3.93 -25.46 2.58
N LYS A 88 -4.59 -26.61 2.68
CA LYS A 88 -5.11 -27.31 1.50
C LYS A 88 -6.04 -26.41 0.68
N ALA A 89 -6.93 -25.66 1.33
CA ALA A 89 -7.81 -24.71 0.65
C ALA A 89 -7.03 -23.59 -0.05
N ARG A 90 -5.98 -23.06 0.59
CA ARG A 90 -5.09 -22.04 0.00
C ARG A 90 -4.36 -22.57 -1.23
N LEU A 91 -3.73 -23.75 -1.13
CA LEU A 91 -3.03 -24.39 -2.24
C LEU A 91 -3.98 -24.67 -3.41
N LYS A 92 -5.19 -25.18 -3.14
CA LYS A 92 -6.24 -25.32 -4.16
C LYS A 92 -6.57 -23.98 -4.83
N GLY A 93 -6.67 -22.90 -4.05
CA GLY A 93 -6.90 -21.55 -4.58
C GLY A 93 -5.79 -21.07 -5.52
N VAL A 94 -4.53 -21.37 -5.21
CA VAL A 94 -3.39 -21.06 -6.10
C VAL A 94 -3.54 -21.82 -7.42
N ILE A 95 -3.78 -23.12 -7.36
CA ILE A 95 -3.92 -23.98 -8.55
C ILE A 95 -5.12 -23.55 -9.41
N ALA A 96 -6.25 -23.26 -8.77
CA ALA A 96 -7.45 -22.74 -9.42
C ALA A 96 -7.18 -21.40 -10.12
N GLY A 97 -6.30 -20.55 -9.57
CA GLY A 97 -5.88 -19.30 -10.22
C GLY A 97 -5.16 -19.49 -11.55
N PHE A 98 -4.60 -20.67 -11.81
CA PHE A 98 -4.03 -21.08 -13.10
C PHE A 98 -5.02 -21.80 -14.02
N GLY A 99 -6.30 -21.87 -13.65
CA GLY A 99 -7.36 -22.44 -14.48
C GLY A 99 -7.71 -23.90 -14.20
N TYR A 100 -7.09 -24.51 -13.20
CA TYR A 100 -7.31 -25.88 -12.76
C TYR A 100 -8.36 -25.92 -11.65
N LEU A 101 -9.64 -25.80 -12.02
CA LEU A 101 -10.72 -25.58 -11.05
C LEU A 101 -11.10 -26.83 -10.24
N ASP A 102 -10.77 -28.02 -10.74
CA ASP A 102 -11.00 -29.30 -10.07
C ASP A 102 -9.78 -29.83 -9.33
N ALA A 103 -8.82 -28.94 -9.05
CA ALA A 103 -7.63 -29.34 -8.34
C ALA A 103 -7.94 -29.86 -6.93
N GLU A 104 -7.24 -30.93 -6.59
CA GLU A 104 -7.30 -31.55 -5.28
C GLU A 104 -5.92 -31.57 -4.64
N VAL A 105 -5.88 -31.61 -3.31
CA VAL A 105 -4.64 -31.76 -2.55
C VAL A 105 -4.85 -32.97 -1.65
N SER A 106 -4.34 -34.12 -2.07
CA SER A 106 -4.37 -35.34 -1.28
C SER A 106 -3.33 -35.30 -0.16
N GLU A 107 -3.60 -36.04 0.89
CA GLU A 107 -2.71 -36.19 2.05
C GLU A 107 -2.33 -37.66 2.18
N GLU A 108 -1.06 -37.91 2.44
CA GLU A 108 -0.53 -39.23 2.76
C GLU A 108 0.31 -39.15 4.04
N ASP A 109 0.11 -40.06 4.98
CA ASP A 109 0.96 -40.18 6.18
C ASP A 109 2.11 -41.15 5.87
N GLN A 110 3.31 -40.60 5.74
CA GLN A 110 4.53 -41.35 5.53
C GLN A 110 5.37 -41.33 6.82
N LYS A 111 5.25 -42.39 7.62
CA LYS A 111 6.07 -42.62 8.84
C LYS A 111 6.02 -41.45 9.84
N GLY A 112 4.86 -40.83 10.05
CA GLY A 112 4.70 -39.71 10.99
C GLY A 112 5.03 -38.34 10.39
N GLN A 113 5.09 -38.26 9.06
CA GLN A 113 5.15 -37.02 8.30
C GLN A 113 3.96 -37.00 7.33
N ILE A 114 3.19 -35.91 7.35
CA ILE A 114 2.08 -35.73 6.41
C ILE A 114 2.64 -35.12 5.13
N VAL A 115 2.46 -35.79 4.00
CA VAL A 115 2.85 -35.30 2.68
C VAL A 115 1.60 -34.85 1.92
N LEU A 116 1.63 -33.62 1.43
CA LEU A 116 0.58 -33.04 0.59
C LEU A 116 0.96 -33.22 -0.88
N HIS A 117 0.09 -33.89 -1.64
CA HIS A 117 0.26 -34.12 -3.08
C HIS A 117 -0.82 -33.35 -3.86
N PRO A 118 -0.46 -32.23 -4.51
CA PRO A 118 -1.39 -31.48 -5.35
C PRO A 118 -1.64 -32.20 -6.68
N LYS A 119 -2.92 -32.37 -7.02
CA LYS A 119 -3.40 -32.93 -8.28
C LYS A 119 -4.13 -31.84 -9.04
N LEU A 120 -3.66 -31.54 -10.26
CA LEU A 120 -4.15 -30.39 -11.01
C LEU A 120 -5.57 -30.59 -11.58
N GLY A 121 -5.85 -31.76 -12.14
CA GLY A 121 -7.07 -31.97 -12.94
C GLY A 121 -6.98 -31.24 -14.30
N ASP A 122 -8.15 -30.92 -14.88
CA ASP A 122 -8.24 -30.31 -16.21
C ASP A 122 -8.19 -28.77 -16.19
N ILE A 123 -7.71 -28.19 -17.30
CA ILE A 123 -7.77 -26.74 -17.52
C ILE A 123 -9.18 -26.38 -17.98
N TYR A 124 -9.79 -25.45 -17.25
CA TYR A 124 -11.09 -24.90 -17.59
C TYR A 124 -11.00 -23.75 -18.58
N ARG A 125 -11.98 -23.68 -19.48
CA ARG A 125 -12.20 -22.56 -20.40
C ARG A 125 -13.49 -21.83 -20.07
N VAL A 126 -13.50 -20.53 -20.34
CA VAL A 126 -14.68 -19.70 -20.15
C VAL A 126 -15.67 -19.95 -21.27
N THR A 127 -16.88 -20.40 -20.97
CA THR A 127 -17.96 -20.54 -21.96
C THR A 127 -19.00 -19.43 -21.89
N SER A 128 -19.16 -18.82 -20.72
CA SER A 128 -20.07 -17.68 -20.55
C SER A 128 -19.61 -16.77 -19.40
N VAL A 129 -20.15 -15.56 -19.39
CA VAL A 129 -19.90 -14.56 -18.36
C VAL A 129 -21.21 -14.06 -17.80
N GLU A 130 -21.30 -13.99 -16.48
CA GLU A 130 -22.39 -13.35 -15.76
C GLU A 130 -21.84 -12.12 -15.04
N LEU A 131 -22.29 -10.93 -15.43
CA LEU A 131 -21.92 -9.67 -14.78
C LEU A 131 -23.02 -9.28 -13.79
N LYS A 132 -22.77 -9.53 -12.51
CA LYS A 132 -23.68 -9.11 -11.43
C LYS A 132 -23.47 -7.65 -11.10
N GLY A 133 -24.56 -6.95 -10.81
CA GLY A 133 -24.54 -5.52 -10.48
C GLY A 133 -24.57 -4.57 -11.69
N ILE A 134 -24.51 -5.09 -12.92
CA ILE A 134 -24.79 -4.32 -14.13
C ILE A 134 -26.22 -4.57 -14.59
N ARG A 135 -27.02 -3.51 -14.69
CA ARG A 135 -28.35 -3.59 -15.31
C ARG A 135 -28.29 -2.95 -16.70
N PRO A 136 -28.66 -3.65 -17.78
CA PRO A 136 -28.58 -3.09 -19.13
C PRO A 136 -29.37 -1.79 -19.32
N SER A 137 -30.48 -1.62 -18.59
CA SER A 137 -31.29 -0.39 -18.60
C SER A 137 -30.58 0.83 -18.02
N GLU A 138 -29.51 0.64 -17.26
CA GLU A 138 -28.71 1.69 -16.63
C GLU A 138 -27.47 2.05 -17.43
N LEU A 139 -27.31 1.50 -18.64
CA LEU A 139 -26.19 1.78 -19.51
C LEU A 139 -26.69 2.29 -20.87
N ASP A 140 -25.92 3.20 -21.44
CA ASP A 140 -26.19 3.69 -22.79
C ASP A 140 -25.85 2.60 -23.81
N ARG A 141 -26.52 2.62 -24.98
CA ARG A 141 -26.38 1.56 -26.00
C ARG A 141 -24.93 1.36 -26.45
N GLU A 142 -24.18 2.44 -26.63
CA GLU A 142 -22.76 2.38 -27.02
C GLU A 142 -21.92 1.62 -25.99
N VAL A 143 -22.20 1.81 -24.70
CA VAL A 143 -21.52 1.09 -23.61
C VAL A 143 -21.85 -0.39 -23.67
N LEU A 144 -23.12 -0.74 -23.88
CA LEU A 144 -23.56 -2.12 -24.02
C LEU A 144 -22.88 -2.83 -25.20
N ASP A 145 -22.78 -2.16 -26.35
CA ASP A 145 -22.13 -2.72 -27.54
C ASP A 145 -20.64 -2.98 -27.30
N ARG A 146 -19.94 -2.06 -26.62
CA ARG A 146 -18.53 -2.24 -26.23
C ARG A 146 -18.35 -3.38 -25.21
N LEU A 147 -19.26 -3.51 -24.24
CA LEU A 147 -19.22 -4.59 -23.26
C LEU A 147 -19.45 -5.95 -23.95
N ALA A 148 -20.41 -6.04 -24.87
CA ALA A 148 -20.67 -7.26 -25.64
C ALA A 148 -19.42 -7.71 -26.42
N ALA A 149 -18.75 -6.80 -27.12
CA ALA A 149 -17.52 -7.11 -27.85
C ALA A 149 -16.41 -7.66 -26.94
N ILE A 150 -16.26 -7.12 -25.74
CA ILE A 150 -15.24 -7.59 -24.78
C ILE A 150 -15.61 -8.94 -24.17
N ILE A 151 -16.91 -9.20 -23.96
CA ILE A 151 -17.40 -10.50 -23.52
C ILE A 151 -17.10 -11.56 -24.60
N ASP A 152 -17.35 -11.26 -25.87
CA ASP A 152 -17.09 -12.19 -26.98
C ASP A 152 -15.59 -12.54 -27.09
N GLU A 153 -14.69 -11.57 -26.91
CA GLU A 153 -13.25 -11.82 -26.87
C GLU A 153 -12.80 -12.69 -25.67
N PHE A 154 -13.56 -12.67 -24.58
CA PHE A 154 -13.25 -13.39 -23.34
C PHE A 154 -13.73 -14.84 -23.36
N VAL A 155 -14.80 -15.14 -24.10
CA VAL A 155 -15.29 -16.51 -24.29
C VAL A 155 -14.22 -17.35 -25.02
N GLY A 156 -14.04 -18.59 -24.58
CA GLY A 156 -13.04 -19.55 -25.08
C GLY A 156 -11.66 -19.42 -24.42
N GLN A 157 -11.40 -18.33 -23.70
CA GLN A 157 -10.12 -18.13 -22.99
C GLN A 157 -9.97 -19.08 -21.80
N PRO A 158 -8.73 -19.36 -21.34
CA PRO A 158 -8.49 -20.12 -20.11
C PRO A 158 -9.06 -19.41 -18.87
N ALA A 159 -9.68 -20.17 -17.97
CA ALA A 159 -10.33 -19.69 -16.74
C ALA A 159 -9.32 -19.32 -15.63
N THR A 160 -8.37 -18.46 -15.95
CA THR A 160 -7.29 -18.05 -15.03
C THR A 160 -7.58 -16.72 -14.35
N THR A 161 -6.99 -16.49 -13.18
CA THR A 161 -7.05 -15.21 -12.47
C THR A 161 -6.53 -14.07 -13.34
N PHE A 162 -5.43 -14.29 -14.09
CA PHE A 162 -4.87 -13.27 -14.97
C PHE A 162 -5.84 -12.84 -16.07
N VAL A 163 -6.49 -13.80 -16.71
CA VAL A 163 -7.44 -13.58 -17.79
C VAL A 163 -8.66 -12.82 -17.26
N VAL A 164 -9.26 -13.26 -16.15
CA VAL A 164 -10.43 -12.58 -15.56
C VAL A 164 -10.11 -11.20 -14.99
N ASP A 165 -8.91 -10.99 -14.43
CA ASP A 165 -8.48 -9.68 -13.96
C ASP A 165 -8.28 -8.71 -15.14
N LYS A 166 -7.68 -9.16 -16.25
CA LYS A 166 -7.55 -8.33 -17.46
C LYS A 166 -8.92 -7.95 -18.01
N PHE A 167 -9.84 -8.91 -18.09
CA PHE A 167 -11.20 -8.71 -18.54
C PHE A 167 -11.97 -7.73 -17.64
N THR A 168 -11.95 -7.95 -16.33
CA THR A 168 -12.63 -7.08 -15.36
C THR A 168 -12.09 -5.65 -15.40
N ARG A 169 -10.77 -5.47 -15.54
CA ARG A 169 -10.19 -4.12 -15.71
C ARG A 169 -10.73 -3.41 -16.96
N ARG A 170 -10.90 -4.11 -18.09
CA ARG A 170 -11.46 -3.51 -19.31
C ARG A 170 -12.92 -3.10 -19.12
N ILE A 171 -13.73 -3.94 -18.46
CA ILE A 171 -15.12 -3.58 -18.10
C ILE A 171 -15.13 -2.34 -17.22
N LEU A 172 -14.34 -2.34 -16.14
CA LEU A 172 -14.26 -1.21 -15.21
C LEU A 172 -13.81 0.06 -15.94
N GLN A 173 -12.85 0.00 -16.85
CA GLN A 173 -12.41 1.15 -17.65
C GLN A 173 -13.55 1.76 -18.47
N ILE A 174 -14.44 0.94 -19.04
CA ILE A 174 -15.58 1.43 -19.82
C ILE A 174 -16.61 2.11 -18.92
N VAL A 175 -17.03 1.44 -17.84
CA VAL A 175 -18.09 1.98 -16.97
C VAL A 175 -17.59 3.16 -16.13
N THR A 176 -16.32 3.16 -15.71
CA THR A 176 -15.73 4.31 -15.01
C THR A 176 -15.46 5.48 -15.94
N ALA A 177 -15.34 5.26 -17.25
CA ALA A 177 -15.19 6.36 -18.20
C ALA A 177 -16.46 7.20 -18.35
N GLN A 178 -17.64 6.63 -18.09
CA GLN A 178 -18.94 7.27 -18.25
C GLN A 178 -19.85 6.99 -17.05
N ASP A 179 -20.24 8.05 -16.35
CA ASP A 179 -21.23 8.03 -15.27
C ASP A 179 -20.89 7.24 -13.98
N PHE A 180 -20.00 6.24 -13.96
CA PHE A 180 -19.75 5.43 -12.73
C PHE A 180 -18.33 5.57 -12.20
N ALA A 181 -17.98 6.75 -11.66
CA ALA A 181 -16.61 7.10 -11.26
C ALA A 181 -16.00 6.16 -10.21
N HIS A 182 -16.83 5.51 -9.41
CA HIS A 182 -16.42 4.64 -8.30
C HIS A 182 -16.67 3.15 -8.54
N ALA A 183 -16.98 2.76 -9.78
CA ALA A 183 -17.22 1.37 -10.08
C ALA A 183 -16.03 0.48 -9.72
N ARG A 184 -16.30 -0.64 -9.05
CA ARG A 184 -15.27 -1.57 -8.55
C ARG A 184 -15.75 -3.01 -8.60
N ARG A 185 -14.79 -3.93 -8.57
CA ARG A 185 -15.07 -5.36 -8.41
C ARG A 185 -15.25 -5.71 -6.93
N ARG A 186 -16.30 -6.45 -6.59
CA ARG A 186 -16.51 -7.06 -5.27
C ARG A 186 -15.91 -8.46 -5.21
N ALA A 187 -16.30 -9.33 -6.13
CA ALA A 187 -15.92 -10.74 -6.11
C ALA A 187 -15.82 -11.32 -7.52
N THR A 188 -15.17 -12.47 -7.63
CA THR A 188 -15.13 -13.30 -8.84
C THR A 188 -15.27 -14.74 -8.43
N ASP A 189 -16.26 -15.40 -8.99
CA ASP A 189 -16.53 -16.81 -8.77
C ASP A 189 -16.54 -17.57 -10.10
N TRP A 190 -16.21 -18.86 -10.04
CA TRP A 190 -16.27 -19.76 -11.18
C TRP A 190 -17.37 -20.79 -10.96
N VAL A 191 -18.31 -20.86 -11.90
CA VAL A 191 -19.38 -21.87 -11.89
C VAL A 191 -19.10 -22.91 -12.95
N ARG A 192 -18.77 -24.13 -12.54
CA ARG A 192 -18.54 -25.26 -13.46
C ARG A 192 -19.83 -25.64 -14.17
N LYS A 193 -19.75 -25.87 -15.48
CA LYS A 193 -20.89 -26.25 -16.33
C LYS A 193 -20.73 -27.62 -17.02
N GLY A 194 -19.60 -28.29 -16.79
CA GLY A 194 -19.25 -29.58 -17.37
C GLY A 194 -17.74 -29.76 -17.32
N GLU A 195 -17.24 -30.79 -17.98
CA GLU A 195 -15.80 -31.08 -18.07
C GLU A 195 -15.07 -29.97 -18.84
N GLY A 196 -14.08 -29.35 -18.18
CA GLY A 196 -13.21 -28.34 -18.79
C GLY A 196 -13.89 -27.01 -19.17
N VAL A 197 -15.12 -26.76 -18.71
CA VAL A 197 -15.86 -25.52 -19.03
C VAL A 197 -16.50 -24.87 -17.80
N ALA A 198 -16.34 -23.55 -17.70
CA ALA A 198 -16.85 -22.75 -16.59
C ALA A 198 -17.46 -21.42 -17.05
N THR A 199 -18.44 -20.96 -16.27
CA THR A 199 -18.98 -19.60 -16.33
C THR A 199 -18.22 -18.72 -15.34
N ALA A 200 -17.74 -17.57 -15.80
CA ALA A 200 -17.20 -16.54 -14.93
C ALA A 200 -18.34 -15.70 -14.35
N VAL A 201 -18.52 -15.70 -13.04
CA VAL A 201 -19.49 -14.84 -12.34
C VAL A 201 -18.72 -13.71 -11.69
N ILE A 202 -18.90 -12.50 -12.21
CA ILE A 202 -18.15 -11.31 -11.76
C ILE A 202 -19.13 -10.37 -11.07
N ASP A 203 -18.89 -10.14 -9.79
CA ASP A 203 -19.71 -9.24 -9.00
C ASP A 203 -19.13 -7.84 -9.00
N LEU A 204 -19.87 -6.90 -9.58
CA LEU A 204 -19.49 -5.51 -9.74
C LEU A 204 -20.37 -4.61 -8.86
N ASP A 205 -19.73 -3.62 -8.27
CA ASP A 205 -20.37 -2.52 -7.55
C ASP A 205 -20.18 -1.27 -8.39
N LEU A 206 -21.18 -0.90 -9.19
CA LEU A 206 -21.10 0.30 -10.03
C LEU A 206 -21.26 1.59 -9.20
N GLY A 207 -21.90 1.51 -8.03
CA GLY A 207 -22.34 2.69 -7.29
C GLY A 207 -23.42 3.48 -8.04
N PRO A 208 -23.75 4.70 -7.57
CA PRO A 208 -24.69 5.58 -8.24
C PRO A 208 -24.06 6.20 -9.50
N ARG A 209 -24.92 6.68 -10.41
CA ARG A 209 -24.48 7.52 -11.52
C ARG A 209 -24.02 8.87 -10.97
N ASN A 210 -22.76 9.19 -11.20
CA ASN A 210 -22.11 10.38 -10.71
C ASN A 210 -22.25 11.54 -11.71
N ARG A 211 -22.38 12.73 -11.16
CA ARG A 211 -22.25 14.02 -11.84
C ARG A 211 -21.06 14.76 -11.28
N PHE A 212 -20.48 15.65 -12.05
CA PHE A 212 -19.40 16.50 -11.55
C PHE A 212 -19.88 17.35 -10.38
N GLY A 213 -19.16 17.31 -9.26
CA GLY A 213 -19.36 18.18 -8.12
C GLY A 213 -18.50 19.44 -8.22
N GLU A 214 -18.14 19.98 -7.05
CA GLU A 214 -17.23 21.13 -6.95
C GLU A 214 -15.80 20.77 -7.40
N VAL A 215 -15.16 21.66 -8.16
CA VAL A 215 -13.74 21.54 -8.52
C VAL A 215 -12.91 22.38 -7.56
N ARG A 216 -12.04 21.72 -6.79
CA ARG A 216 -11.20 22.34 -5.77
C ARG A 216 -9.76 22.36 -6.23
N PHE A 217 -9.20 23.56 -6.36
CA PHE A 217 -7.78 23.75 -6.70
C PHE A 217 -6.95 23.95 -5.44
N SER A 218 -5.82 23.26 -5.36
CA SER A 218 -4.82 23.42 -4.29
C SER A 218 -3.42 23.62 -4.88
N GLY A 219 -2.70 24.61 -4.35
CA GLY A 219 -1.52 25.19 -5.03
C GLY A 219 -1.94 26.23 -6.07
N GLY A 220 -1.04 26.62 -6.96
CA GLY A 220 -1.40 27.50 -8.09
C GLY A 220 -1.90 28.88 -7.67
N LEU A 221 -1.43 29.43 -6.54
CA LEU A 221 -1.99 30.65 -5.92
C LEU A 221 -2.03 31.83 -6.89
N ARG A 222 -1.06 31.90 -7.81
CA ARG A 222 -0.93 33.00 -8.78
C ARG A 222 -1.92 32.92 -9.94
N MET A 223 -2.55 31.76 -10.14
CA MET A 223 -3.31 31.41 -11.35
C MET A 223 -4.71 30.85 -11.02
N GLN A 224 -5.21 30.97 -9.79
CA GLN A 224 -6.49 30.36 -9.38
C GLN A 224 -7.67 30.77 -10.27
N SER A 225 -7.75 32.04 -10.66
CA SER A 225 -8.81 32.56 -11.53
C SER A 225 -8.71 32.04 -12.97
N GLU A 226 -7.50 31.80 -13.47
CA GLU A 226 -7.23 31.23 -14.79
C GLU A 226 -7.56 29.73 -14.81
N LEU A 227 -7.16 29.01 -13.75
CA LEU A 227 -7.40 27.58 -13.59
C LEU A 227 -8.89 27.22 -13.62
N GLN A 228 -9.75 28.03 -12.99
CA GLN A 228 -11.20 27.83 -13.06
C GLN A 228 -11.76 27.94 -14.47
N ARG A 229 -11.17 28.77 -15.34
CA ARG A 229 -11.61 28.92 -16.75
C ARG A 229 -11.22 27.74 -17.63
N LEU A 230 -10.26 26.92 -17.19
CA LEU A 230 -9.77 25.74 -17.92
C LEU A 230 -10.62 24.49 -17.66
N VAL A 231 -11.58 24.55 -16.74
CA VAL A 231 -12.49 23.43 -16.44
C VAL A 231 -13.46 23.23 -17.60
N PRO A 232 -13.42 22.07 -18.30
CA PRO A 232 -14.22 21.84 -19.50
C PRO A 232 -15.66 21.37 -19.19
N PHE A 233 -16.04 21.33 -17.92
CA PHE A 233 -17.34 20.85 -17.43
C PHE A 233 -17.86 21.75 -16.31
N ARG A 234 -19.14 21.65 -16.02
CA ARG A 234 -19.82 22.38 -14.93
C ARG A 234 -20.28 21.42 -13.85
N SER A 235 -20.45 21.93 -12.63
CA SER A 235 -21.10 21.17 -11.56
C SER A 235 -22.52 20.78 -11.99
N GLY A 236 -22.87 19.52 -11.78
CA GLY A 236 -24.11 18.89 -12.22
C GLY A 236 -24.05 18.23 -13.60
N ASP A 237 -23.02 18.47 -14.41
CA ASP A 237 -22.82 17.74 -15.67
C ASP A 237 -22.57 16.25 -15.40
N ARG A 238 -22.88 15.38 -16.36
CA ARG A 238 -22.58 13.95 -16.23
C ARG A 238 -21.08 13.73 -16.10
N TYR A 239 -20.69 12.83 -15.20
CA TYR A 239 -19.28 12.51 -15.01
C TYR A 239 -18.70 11.84 -16.26
N SER A 240 -17.54 12.34 -16.69
CA SER A 240 -16.77 11.74 -17.79
C SER A 240 -15.28 11.77 -17.48
N ALA A 241 -14.63 10.61 -17.49
CA ALA A 241 -13.18 10.55 -17.30
C ALA A 241 -12.42 11.30 -18.41
N ALA A 242 -12.98 11.35 -19.63
CA ALA A 242 -12.40 12.10 -20.73
C ALA A 242 -12.37 13.62 -20.46
N ALA A 243 -13.42 14.16 -19.82
CA ALA A 243 -13.46 15.57 -19.46
C ALA A 243 -12.47 15.90 -18.33
N VAL A 244 -12.24 14.96 -17.39
CA VAL A 244 -11.19 15.08 -16.36
C VAL A 244 -9.80 15.08 -17.00
N GLU A 245 -9.56 14.23 -18.00
CA GLU A 245 -8.29 14.20 -18.71
C GLU A 245 -8.08 15.46 -19.56
N GLN A 246 -9.13 15.98 -20.19
CA GLN A 246 -9.08 17.26 -20.88
C GLN A 246 -8.72 18.41 -19.93
N LEU A 247 -9.25 18.42 -18.71
CA LEU A 247 -8.84 19.39 -17.67
C LEU A 247 -7.34 19.27 -17.38
N ARG A 248 -6.80 18.05 -17.23
CA ARG A 248 -5.37 17.83 -17.02
C ARG A 248 -4.55 18.44 -18.15
N HIS A 249 -4.91 18.12 -19.40
CA HIS A 249 -4.22 18.64 -20.58
C HIS A 249 -4.31 20.17 -20.68
N ASN A 250 -5.46 20.77 -20.39
CA ASN A 250 -5.63 22.22 -20.39
C ASN A 250 -4.69 22.89 -19.37
N ILE A 251 -4.52 22.31 -18.18
CA ILE A 251 -3.63 22.85 -17.15
C ILE A 251 -2.16 22.65 -17.52
N GLU A 252 -1.79 21.48 -18.04
CA GLU A 252 -0.42 21.17 -18.48
C GLU A 252 0.02 22.07 -19.64
N ALA A 253 -0.91 22.47 -20.51
CA ALA A 253 -0.66 23.39 -21.61
C ALA A 253 -0.25 24.81 -21.19
N LEU A 254 -0.46 25.21 -19.92
CA LEU A 254 -0.05 26.53 -19.42
C LEU A 254 1.47 26.72 -19.37
N GLY A 255 2.28 25.65 -19.42
CA GLY A 255 3.75 25.70 -19.40
C GLY A 255 4.38 26.14 -18.07
N THR A 256 3.63 26.87 -17.23
CA THR A 256 4.04 27.35 -15.89
C THR A 256 3.83 26.29 -14.80
N VAL A 257 3.23 25.15 -15.16
CA VAL A 257 2.91 24.06 -14.23
C VAL A 257 3.94 22.93 -14.36
N LYS A 258 4.59 22.56 -13.26
CA LYS A 258 5.56 21.46 -13.20
C LYS A 258 4.87 20.10 -13.12
N SER A 259 3.76 20.00 -12.40
CA SER A 259 3.00 18.75 -12.28
C SER A 259 1.55 19.00 -11.85
N VAL A 260 0.63 18.24 -12.43
CA VAL A 260 -0.79 18.22 -12.07
C VAL A 260 -1.15 16.85 -11.49
N ARG A 261 -1.87 16.83 -10.37
CA ARG A 261 -2.49 15.62 -9.84
C ARG A 261 -3.96 15.87 -9.63
N ILE A 262 -4.79 15.11 -10.33
CA ILE A 262 -6.24 15.16 -10.17
C ILE A 262 -6.68 13.92 -9.39
N ALA A 263 -7.45 14.12 -8.34
CA ALA A 263 -8.10 13.07 -7.58
C ALA A 263 -9.63 13.25 -7.66
N ILE A 264 -10.33 12.13 -7.77
CA ILE A 264 -11.79 12.09 -7.68
C ILE A 264 -12.11 11.89 -6.20
N GLY A 265 -12.86 12.82 -5.61
CA GLY A 265 -13.27 12.74 -4.22
C GLY A 265 -14.33 11.65 -4.00
N LYS A 266 -14.82 11.54 -2.78
CA LYS A 266 -15.91 10.60 -2.48
C LYS A 266 -17.22 11.11 -3.06
N ASP A 267 -18.10 10.20 -3.43
CA ASP A 267 -19.46 10.52 -3.83
C ASP A 267 -20.22 11.20 -2.68
N GLU A 268 -20.74 12.40 -2.96
CA GLU A 268 -21.61 13.19 -2.09
C GLU A 268 -22.96 13.31 -2.80
N ASP A 269 -23.88 12.38 -2.50
CA ASP A 269 -25.25 12.35 -3.06
C ASP A 269 -25.32 12.31 -4.60
N GLY A 270 -24.45 11.51 -5.24
CA GLY A 270 -24.38 11.41 -6.70
C GLY A 270 -23.53 12.51 -7.35
N MET A 271 -22.91 13.40 -6.57
CA MET A 271 -21.95 14.39 -7.04
C MET A 271 -20.53 13.99 -6.63
N VAL A 272 -19.60 13.99 -7.58
CA VAL A 272 -18.19 13.68 -7.32
C VAL A 272 -17.33 14.94 -7.38
N PRO A 273 -16.78 15.41 -6.24
CA PRO A 273 -15.88 16.55 -6.25
C PRO A 273 -14.55 16.18 -6.93
N ILE A 274 -13.94 17.16 -7.60
CA ILE A 274 -12.67 16.99 -8.31
C ILE A 274 -11.60 17.80 -7.60
N ASP A 275 -10.65 17.12 -6.97
CA ASP A 275 -9.53 17.73 -6.27
C ASP A 275 -8.31 17.83 -7.18
N VAL A 276 -7.94 19.06 -7.55
CA VAL A 276 -6.81 19.35 -8.43
C VAL A 276 -5.66 19.90 -7.59
N ARG A 277 -4.55 19.16 -7.52
CA ARG A 277 -3.30 19.60 -6.87
C ARG A 277 -2.28 20.00 -7.91
N ILE A 278 -1.81 21.24 -7.81
CA ILE A 278 -0.89 21.83 -8.79
C ILE A 278 0.43 22.17 -8.11
N ARG A 279 1.53 21.85 -8.79
CA ARG A 279 2.86 22.36 -8.45
C ARG A 279 3.33 23.29 -9.55
N GLU A 280 3.56 24.54 -9.21
CA GLU A 280 4.11 25.55 -10.10
C GLU A 280 5.58 25.22 -10.42
N ALA A 281 6.01 25.54 -11.65
CA ALA A 281 7.42 25.53 -11.99
C ALA A 281 8.13 26.69 -11.27
N PRO A 282 9.38 26.52 -10.81
CA PRO A 282 10.15 27.64 -10.28
C PRO A 282 10.23 28.74 -11.34
N ALA A 283 10.08 29.99 -10.93
CA ALA A 283 10.20 31.14 -11.83
C ALA A 283 11.51 31.02 -12.62
N ASN A 284 11.43 31.11 -13.96
CA ASN A 284 12.61 30.95 -14.79
C ASN A 284 13.61 32.09 -14.47
N LEU A 285 14.67 31.76 -13.73
CA LEU A 285 15.73 32.70 -13.36
C LEU A 285 16.48 33.22 -14.60
N GLU A 286 16.32 32.61 -15.77
CA GLU A 286 16.84 33.16 -17.03
C GLU A 286 16.20 34.52 -17.38
N THR A 287 14.99 34.81 -16.90
CA THR A 287 14.42 36.17 -17.02
C THR A 287 15.20 37.21 -16.20
N LEU A 288 15.93 36.79 -15.15
CA LEU A 288 16.88 37.66 -14.45
C LEU A 288 18.20 37.82 -15.19
N ARG A 289 18.55 36.91 -16.11
CA ARG A 289 19.76 36.96 -16.93
C ARG A 289 19.74 38.09 -17.96
N HIS A 290 18.55 38.56 -18.34
CA HIS A 290 18.37 39.76 -19.17
C HIS A 290 18.39 41.07 -18.38
N THR A 291 18.66 41.03 -17.07
CA THR A 291 18.87 42.26 -16.31
C THR A 291 20.21 42.88 -16.72
N ASN A 292 20.22 44.17 -17.07
CA ASN A 292 21.43 44.90 -17.47
C ASN A 292 22.58 44.61 -16.49
N PRO A 293 23.81 44.33 -16.96
CA PRO A 293 24.95 44.01 -16.09
C PRO A 293 25.27 45.12 -15.08
N LEU A 294 24.85 46.36 -15.37
CA LEU A 294 24.96 47.51 -14.48
C LEU A 294 24.04 47.42 -13.24
N ASP A 295 22.88 46.76 -13.36
CA ASP A 295 21.87 46.70 -12.30
C ASP A 295 22.31 45.71 -11.21
N VAL A 296 22.70 44.50 -11.60
CA VAL A 296 23.25 43.50 -10.67
C VAL A 296 24.64 43.93 -10.17
N GLY A 297 25.45 44.56 -11.03
CA GLY A 297 26.78 45.04 -10.67
C GLY A 297 26.75 46.15 -9.61
N SER A 298 25.83 47.10 -9.70
CA SER A 298 25.71 48.20 -8.73
C SER A 298 25.24 47.71 -7.35
N GLY A 299 24.31 46.75 -7.29
CA GLY A 299 23.87 46.13 -6.04
C GLY A 299 24.98 45.35 -5.33
N LEU A 300 25.75 44.54 -6.07
CA LEU A 300 26.88 43.80 -5.50
C LEU A 300 28.01 44.73 -5.04
N ALA A 301 28.31 45.79 -5.81
CA ALA A 301 29.31 46.80 -5.43
C ALA A 301 28.92 47.56 -4.16
N ALA A 302 27.63 47.88 -3.99
CA ALA A 302 27.10 48.50 -2.78
C ALA A 302 27.28 47.60 -1.55
N ILE A 303 26.94 46.32 -1.65
CA ILE A 303 27.12 45.35 -0.55
C ILE A 303 28.60 45.19 -0.19
N ALA A 304 29.46 45.02 -1.19
CA ALA A 304 30.90 44.89 -0.98
C ALA A 304 31.49 46.15 -0.31
N GLY A 305 31.14 47.34 -0.79
CA GLY A 305 31.66 48.55 -0.19
C GLY A 305 31.08 48.84 1.20
N LEU A 306 29.82 48.49 1.48
CA LEU A 306 29.26 48.52 2.86
C LEU A 306 30.06 47.62 3.80
N PHE A 307 30.45 46.42 3.34
CA PHE A 307 31.30 45.51 4.10
C PHE A 307 32.66 46.12 4.40
N PHE A 308 33.33 46.73 3.42
CA PHE A 308 34.62 47.40 3.63
C PHE A 308 34.50 48.65 4.53
N VAL A 309 33.40 49.40 4.45
CA VAL A 309 33.13 50.53 5.36
C VAL A 309 32.94 50.05 6.80
N GLN A 310 32.18 48.96 7.01
CA GLN A 310 31.99 48.37 8.34
C GLN A 310 33.29 47.80 8.91
N MET A 311 34.05 47.06 8.09
CA MET A 311 35.33 46.51 8.49
C MET A 311 36.32 47.62 8.85
N GLY A 312 36.41 48.68 8.05
CA GLY A 312 37.29 49.82 8.32
C GLY A 312 36.91 50.57 9.61
N ALA A 313 35.61 50.69 9.89
CA ALA A 313 35.12 51.28 11.14
C ALA A 313 35.48 50.43 12.36
N GLN A 314 35.43 49.10 12.25
CA GLN A 314 35.81 48.18 13.33
C GLN A 314 37.32 48.17 13.61
N THR A 315 38.16 48.39 12.59
CA THR A 315 39.62 48.49 12.75
C THR A 315 40.11 49.86 13.25
N GLY A 316 39.20 50.78 13.59
CA GLY A 316 39.55 52.10 14.14
C GLY A 316 40.09 53.11 13.12
N LEU A 317 39.83 52.92 11.82
CA LEU A 317 40.25 53.89 10.80
C LEU A 317 39.52 55.23 10.98
N PRO A 318 40.22 56.37 10.91
CA PRO A 318 39.59 57.67 11.04
C PRO A 318 38.62 57.89 9.89
N ARG A 319 37.43 58.44 10.19
CA ARG A 319 36.34 58.69 9.23
C ARG A 319 36.81 59.46 7.98
N SER A 320 37.83 60.30 8.09
CA SER A 320 38.40 61.05 6.95
C SER A 320 38.95 60.15 5.84
N ARG A 321 39.50 58.97 6.16
CA ARG A 321 40.01 58.00 5.17
C ARG A 321 38.91 57.11 4.57
N LEU A 322 37.79 56.94 5.27
CA LEU A 322 36.65 56.14 4.80
C LEU A 322 35.67 56.97 3.94
N ARG A 323 35.73 58.30 3.99
CA ARG A 323 34.88 59.22 3.21
C ARG A 323 34.78 58.88 1.71
N PRO A 324 35.86 58.67 0.95
CA PRO A 324 35.74 58.37 -0.48
C PRO A 324 35.02 57.05 -0.75
N LEU A 325 35.24 56.04 0.11
CA LEU A 325 34.59 54.74 0.00
C LEU A 325 33.09 54.84 0.32
N ILE A 326 32.74 55.59 1.38
CA ILE A 326 31.34 55.86 1.76
C ILE A 326 30.60 56.58 0.62
N TRP A 327 31.22 57.58 0.00
CA TRP A 327 30.63 58.28 -1.16
C TRP A 327 30.44 57.36 -2.36
N CYS A 328 31.43 56.51 -2.69
CA CYS A 328 31.29 55.53 -3.76
C CYS A 328 30.18 54.51 -3.48
N THR A 329 30.07 54.01 -2.26
CA THR A 329 28.99 53.10 -1.86
C THR A 329 27.62 53.75 -1.92
N GLY A 330 27.51 55.00 -1.48
CA GLY A 330 26.27 55.76 -1.55
C GLY A 330 25.84 56.00 -2.99
N GLY A 331 26.79 56.32 -3.88
CA GLY A 331 26.53 56.43 -5.32
C GLY A 331 26.02 55.13 -5.94
N CYS A 332 26.65 53.99 -5.62
CA CYS A 332 26.20 52.68 -6.10
C CYS A 332 24.79 52.32 -5.58
N LEU A 333 24.51 52.61 -4.31
CA LEU A 333 23.19 52.43 -3.69
C LEU A 333 22.11 53.27 -4.36
N LEU A 334 22.40 54.54 -4.66
CA LEU A 334 21.46 55.43 -5.32
C LEU A 334 21.18 54.98 -6.75
N ILE A 335 22.21 54.57 -7.50
CA ILE A 335 22.06 54.04 -8.85
C ILE A 335 21.18 52.78 -8.83
N PHE A 336 21.47 51.84 -7.91
CA PHE A 336 20.66 50.63 -7.74
C PHE A 336 19.22 50.94 -7.35
N ALA A 337 18.99 51.88 -6.42
CA ALA A 337 17.66 52.29 -6.00
C ALA A 337 16.84 52.95 -7.13
N VAL A 338 17.49 53.79 -7.95
CA VAL A 338 16.85 54.43 -9.11
C VAL A 338 16.50 53.40 -10.18
N LEU A 339 17.40 52.47 -10.48
CA LEU A 339 17.15 51.39 -11.44
C LEU A 339 16.03 50.46 -10.96
N ALA A 340 16.02 50.10 -9.67
CA ALA A 340 14.97 49.31 -9.06
C ALA A 340 13.61 50.01 -9.09
N ALA A 341 13.57 51.33 -8.83
CA ALA A 341 12.33 52.12 -8.90
C ALA A 341 11.78 52.22 -10.33
N LEU A 342 12.65 52.47 -11.33
CA LEU A 342 12.26 52.47 -12.74
C LEU A 342 11.70 51.10 -13.17
N ARG A 343 12.28 50.02 -12.65
CA ARG A 343 11.81 48.65 -12.92
C ARG A 343 10.45 48.38 -12.29
N LEU A 344 10.24 48.83 -11.05
CA LEU A 344 8.95 48.69 -10.36
C LEU A 344 7.84 49.42 -11.14
N VAL A 345 8.14 50.61 -11.68
CA VAL A 345 7.22 51.36 -12.55
C VAL A 345 6.96 50.60 -13.86
N SER A 346 7.99 50.04 -14.51
CA SER A 346 7.82 49.25 -15.74
C SER A 346 7.11 47.92 -15.57
N PHE A 347 7.04 47.39 -14.34
CA PHE A 347 6.35 46.13 -14.02
C PHE A 347 4.88 46.38 -13.62
N LEU A 348 4.56 47.59 -13.16
CA LEU A 348 3.21 48.00 -12.79
C LEU A 348 2.42 48.67 -13.93
N ALA A 349 3.11 49.14 -14.98
CA ALA A 349 2.55 49.57 -16.25
C ALA A 349 2.38 48.36 -17.19
#